data_AF-A0A965R9X3-F1
#
_entry.id   AF-A0A965R9X3-F1
#
_cell.length_a   1.000
_cell.length_b   1.000
_cell.length_c   1.000
_cell.angle_alpha   90.00
_cell.angle_beta   90.00
_cell.angle_gamma   90.00
#
_symmetry.space_group_name_H-M   'P 1'
#
loop_
_entity.id
_entity.type
_entity.pdbx_description
1 polymer ?
#
loop_
_entity_poly.entity_id
_entity_poly.type
_entity_poly.pdbx_seq_one_letter_code
_entity_poly.pdbx_strand_id
1 'polypeptide(L)'
;MLDSCKLSFITLYLCFIKVFDRVMRKFLVFNRIPLAFLLLALGFYIGFAVTWWIAWIFLLVGLLMIAAHYLIGPMSLIQKFVEDGDMEGAKALLDKVKNPEWLYKPVRSSYYMLQANFSTMSDNLDQAESDLKKSINAGITEKGFEGTAYLQLGSISYKKGNTKEAVEHLKRAVKLGLPDADNTATAYIQLASIAVQRREFKSAKMYYAKAKSSKPTNKQVVDQLNEMGKYMSRIPG
;
A
#
# COMPACT_ATOMS: atom_id res chain seq x y z
N MET A 1 -18.74 21.43 37.68
CA MET A 1 -19.21 21.81 36.32
C MET A 1 -18.13 22.47 35.45
N LEU A 2 -16.90 22.73 35.94
CA LEU A 2 -15.83 23.41 35.17
C LEU A 2 -14.88 22.48 34.40
N ASP A 3 -14.89 21.16 34.64
CA ASP A 3 -13.94 20.23 34.00
C ASP A 3 -14.41 19.62 32.68
N SER A 4 -15.72 19.49 32.46
CA SER A 4 -16.27 18.96 31.19
C SER A 4 -16.11 19.95 30.02
N CYS A 5 -15.97 21.25 30.29
CA CYS A 5 -15.86 22.29 29.26
C CYS A 5 -14.43 22.46 28.71
N LYS A 6 -13.39 22.16 29.50
CA LYS A 6 -11.98 22.25 29.08
C LYS A 6 -11.58 21.13 28.13
N LEU A 7 -12.15 19.93 28.28
CA LEU A 7 -11.90 18.81 27.39
C LEU A 7 -12.41 19.10 25.97
N SER A 8 -13.60 19.69 25.84
CA SER A 8 -14.19 20.04 24.55
C SER A 8 -13.34 21.06 23.78
N PHE A 9 -12.78 22.08 24.45
CA PHE A 9 -11.96 23.10 23.79
C PHE A 9 -10.61 22.56 23.30
N ILE A 10 -9.96 21.68 24.06
CA ILE A 10 -8.70 21.03 23.65
C ILE A 10 -8.96 20.02 22.53
N THR A 11 -10.06 19.26 22.59
CA THR A 11 -10.44 18.35 21.49
C THR A 11 -10.83 19.13 20.24
N LEU A 12 -11.52 20.26 20.36
CA LEU A 12 -11.87 21.14 19.24
C LEU A 12 -10.62 21.82 18.67
N TYR A 13 -9.66 22.23 19.50
CA TYR A 13 -8.40 22.84 19.08
C TYR A 13 -7.45 21.81 18.42
N LEU A 14 -7.37 20.58 18.94
CA LEU A 14 -6.65 19.47 18.31
C LEU A 14 -7.33 19.00 17.02
N CYS A 15 -8.67 19.04 16.97
CA CYS A 15 -9.44 18.76 15.76
C CYS A 15 -9.25 19.89 14.73
N PHE A 16 -9.27 21.15 15.16
CA PHE A 16 -9.00 22.32 14.33
C PHE A 16 -7.56 22.31 13.83
N ILE A 17 -6.57 21.95 14.65
CA ILE A 17 -5.18 21.72 14.21
C ILE A 17 -5.10 20.56 13.23
N LYS A 18 -5.75 19.41 13.47
CA LYS A 18 -5.75 18.28 12.53
C LYS A 18 -6.48 18.59 11.22
N VAL A 19 -7.55 19.37 11.26
CA VAL A 19 -8.34 19.80 10.10
C VAL A 19 -7.61 20.91 9.35
N PHE A 20 -7.04 21.89 10.06
CA PHE A 20 -6.20 22.95 9.51
C PHE A 20 -4.92 22.36 8.90
N ASP A 21 -4.28 21.38 9.52
CA ASP A 21 -3.11 20.67 8.98
C ASP A 21 -3.50 19.71 7.83
N ARG A 22 -4.77 19.30 7.71
CA ARG A 22 -5.30 18.54 6.56
C ARG A 22 -5.70 19.44 5.39
N VAL A 23 -6.27 20.61 5.67
CA VAL A 23 -6.67 21.65 4.69
C VAL A 23 -5.45 22.42 4.20
N MET A 24 -4.53 22.81 5.10
CA MET A 24 -3.20 23.35 4.75
C MET A 24 -2.38 22.30 4.02
N ARG A 25 -2.37 21.01 4.39
CA ARG A 25 -1.73 19.99 3.53
C ARG A 25 -2.38 19.91 2.15
N LYS A 26 -3.70 19.94 2.03
CA LYS A 26 -4.38 19.93 0.71
C LYS A 26 -4.03 21.18 -0.11
N PHE A 27 -4.03 22.36 0.50
CA PHE A 27 -3.74 23.63 -0.15
C PHE A 27 -2.25 23.77 -0.51
N LEU A 28 -1.37 23.39 0.42
CA LEU A 28 0.09 23.33 0.24
C LEU A 28 0.50 22.14 -0.62
N VAL A 29 -0.38 21.21 -1.02
CA VAL A 29 -0.09 20.15 -2.01
C VAL A 29 -0.59 20.54 -3.40
N PHE A 30 -1.77 21.15 -3.51
CA PHE A 30 -2.30 21.65 -4.78
C PHE A 30 -1.57 22.90 -5.31
N ASN A 31 -1.09 23.78 -4.42
CA ASN A 31 -0.41 25.03 -4.78
C ASN A 31 1.12 24.95 -4.72
N ARG A 32 1.73 23.74 -4.75
CA ARG A 32 3.20 23.57 -4.63
C ARG A 32 3.99 24.17 -5.76
N ILE A 33 3.48 24.11 -6.99
CA ILE A 33 4.19 24.63 -8.16
C ILE A 33 4.34 26.16 -8.10
N PRO A 34 3.27 26.96 -7.95
CA PRO A 34 3.42 28.41 -7.84
C PRO A 34 4.22 28.81 -6.60
N LEU A 35 4.11 28.08 -5.48
CA LEU A 35 4.91 28.34 -4.28
C LEU A 35 6.41 28.05 -4.51
N ALA A 36 6.76 26.97 -5.22
CA ALA A 36 8.14 26.66 -5.56
C ALA A 36 8.74 27.68 -6.54
N PHE A 37 7.97 28.12 -7.55
CA PHE A 37 8.39 29.21 -8.43
C PHE A 37 8.56 30.53 -7.70
N LEU A 38 7.67 30.86 -6.77
CA LEU A 38 7.77 32.07 -5.94
C LEU A 38 8.99 32.00 -5.02
N LEU A 39 9.30 30.83 -4.45
CA LEU A 39 10.50 30.61 -3.63
C LEU A 39 11.80 30.70 -4.45
N LEU A 40 11.81 30.18 -5.68
CA LEU A 40 12.94 30.32 -6.60
C LEU A 40 13.15 31.78 -7.03
N ALA A 41 12.07 32.51 -7.34
CA ALA A 41 12.12 33.93 -7.66
C ALA A 41 12.61 34.76 -6.47
N LEU A 42 12.17 34.44 -5.24
CA LEU A 42 12.63 35.05 -4.01
C LEU A 42 14.12 34.74 -3.76
N GLY A 43 14.56 33.51 -4.01
CA GLY A 43 15.96 33.11 -3.93
C GLY A 43 16.84 33.90 -4.91
N PHE A 44 16.38 34.06 -6.15
CA PHE A 44 17.06 34.88 -7.16
C PHE A 44 17.14 36.36 -6.74
N TYR A 45 16.05 36.92 -6.19
CA TYR A 45 16.01 38.28 -5.67
C TYR A 45 16.97 38.51 -4.50
N ILE A 46 17.02 37.58 -3.53
CA ILE A 46 17.95 37.64 -2.39
C ILE A 46 19.41 37.49 -2.86
N GLY A 47 19.66 36.73 -3.92
CA GLY A 47 20.98 36.58 -4.54
C GLY A 47 21.53 37.90 -5.06
N PHE A 48 20.68 38.70 -5.71
CA PHE A 48 21.05 40.04 -6.17
C PHE A 48 21.05 41.10 -5.06
N ALA A 49 20.20 40.98 -4.05
CA ALA A 49 20.06 41.99 -2.99
C ALA A 49 21.08 41.84 -1.84
N VAL A 50 21.49 40.61 -1.50
CA VAL A 50 22.29 40.34 -0.29
C VAL A 50 23.54 39.54 -0.62
N THR A 51 23.42 38.23 -0.85
CA THR A 51 24.57 37.37 -1.16
C THR A 51 24.13 36.03 -1.73
N TRP A 52 24.79 35.57 -2.79
CA TRP A 52 24.54 34.28 -3.43
C TRP A 52 24.73 33.07 -2.48
N TRP A 53 25.53 33.24 -1.42
CA TRP A 53 25.77 32.24 -0.39
C TRP A 53 24.56 31.92 0.51
N ILE A 54 23.56 32.80 0.58
CA ILE A 54 22.30 32.52 1.28
C ILE A 54 21.22 32.12 0.27
N ALA A 55 21.25 32.73 -0.92
CA ALA A 55 20.32 32.45 -2.00
C ALA A 55 20.36 30.99 -2.48
N TRP A 56 21.54 30.36 -2.57
CA TRP A 56 21.62 28.98 -3.05
C TRP A 56 20.86 27.97 -2.19
N ILE A 57 20.68 28.23 -0.88
CA ILE A 57 19.88 27.36 0.00
C ILE A 57 18.40 27.43 -0.39
N PHE A 58 17.87 28.64 -0.64
CA PHE A 58 16.49 28.81 -1.11
C PHE A 58 16.28 28.24 -2.51
N LEU A 59 17.28 28.38 -3.39
CA LEU A 59 17.25 27.79 -4.73
C LEU A 59 17.31 26.26 -4.69
N LEU A 60 18.15 25.68 -3.83
CA LEU A 60 18.25 24.24 -3.61
C LEU A 60 16.94 23.68 -3.05
N VAL A 61 16.36 24.34 -2.05
CA VAL A 61 15.08 23.93 -1.46
C VAL A 61 13.94 24.02 -2.49
N GLY A 62 13.88 25.09 -3.30
CA GLY A 62 12.91 25.23 -4.38
C GLY A 62 13.06 24.14 -5.45
N LEU A 63 14.30 23.82 -5.85
CA LEU A 63 14.59 22.75 -6.81
C LEU A 63 14.19 21.37 -6.24
N LEU A 64 14.52 21.10 -4.97
CA LEU A 64 14.18 19.85 -4.29
C LEU A 64 12.66 19.70 -4.16
N MET A 65 11.92 20.80 -3.92
CA MET A 65 10.45 20.79 -3.93
C MET A 65 9.87 20.46 -5.30
N ILE A 66 10.44 20.96 -6.39
CA ILE A 66 10.01 20.63 -7.76
C ILE A 66 10.29 19.15 -8.06
N ALA A 67 11.48 18.67 -7.71
CA ALA A 67 11.84 17.26 -7.87
C ALA A 67 10.89 16.35 -7.08
N ALA A 68 10.59 16.69 -5.83
CA ALA A 68 9.63 15.97 -5.00
C ALA A 68 8.21 16.00 -5.57
N HIS A 69 7.79 17.11 -6.21
CA HIS A 69 6.48 17.20 -6.85
C HIS A 69 6.36 16.23 -8.03
N TYR A 70 7.35 16.21 -8.93
CA TYR A 70 7.34 15.27 -10.06
C TYR A 70 7.43 13.81 -9.63
N LEU A 71 8.04 13.54 -8.46
CA LEU A 71 8.23 12.18 -7.96
C LEU A 71 7.05 11.66 -7.10
N ILE A 72 6.37 12.54 -6.35
CA ILE A 72 5.23 12.20 -5.48
C ILE A 72 3.87 12.45 -6.17
N GLY A 73 3.81 13.43 -7.07
CA GLY A 73 2.62 13.78 -7.86
C GLY A 73 1.91 12.59 -8.54
N PRO A 74 2.61 11.71 -9.29
CA PRO A 74 1.96 10.61 -10.00
C PRO A 74 1.24 9.64 -9.06
N MET A 75 1.72 9.45 -7.83
CA MET A 75 1.11 8.51 -6.87
C MET A 75 -0.27 8.95 -6.40
N SER A 76 -0.51 10.26 -6.30
CA SER A 76 -1.82 10.80 -5.93
C SER A 76 -2.85 10.65 -7.06
N LEU A 77 -2.40 10.84 -8.30
CA LEU A 77 -3.23 10.66 -9.49
C LEU A 77 -3.57 9.19 -9.68
N ILE A 78 -2.58 8.30 -9.54
CA ILE A 78 -2.75 6.85 -9.64
C ILE A 78 -3.82 6.34 -8.66
N GLN A 79 -3.79 6.78 -7.40
CA GLN A 79 -4.82 6.42 -6.43
C GLN A 79 -6.21 6.89 -6.87
N LYS A 80 -6.31 8.10 -7.43
CA LYS A 80 -7.57 8.63 -7.95
C LYS A 80 -8.10 7.81 -9.14
N PHE A 81 -7.23 7.40 -10.08
CA PHE A 81 -7.64 6.51 -11.18
C PHE A 81 -8.10 5.14 -10.68
N VAL A 82 -7.44 4.58 -9.65
CA VAL A 82 -7.87 3.33 -9.00
C VAL A 82 -9.21 3.50 -8.27
N GLU A 83 -9.43 4.62 -7.58
CA GLU A 83 -10.70 4.96 -6.91
C GLU A 83 -11.84 5.19 -7.91
N ASP A 84 -11.56 5.89 -9.02
CA ASP A 84 -12.51 6.16 -10.10
C ASP A 84 -12.78 4.89 -10.95
N GLY A 85 -12.08 3.78 -10.69
CA GLY A 85 -12.22 2.51 -11.41
C GLY A 85 -11.63 2.52 -12.82
N ASP A 86 -10.96 3.60 -13.22
CA ASP A 86 -10.29 3.75 -14.51
C ASP A 86 -8.91 3.09 -14.48
N MET A 87 -8.95 1.77 -14.64
CA MET A 87 -7.77 0.89 -14.67
C MET A 87 -6.86 1.16 -15.88
N GLU A 88 -7.41 1.65 -17.00
CA GLU A 88 -6.63 1.98 -18.20
C GLU A 88 -5.85 3.28 -18.02
N GLY A 89 -6.46 4.32 -17.46
CA GLY A 89 -5.81 5.57 -17.12
C GLY A 89 -4.67 5.39 -16.10
N ALA A 90 -4.89 4.56 -15.09
CA ALA A 90 -3.87 4.20 -14.12
C ALA A 90 -2.67 3.47 -14.77
N LYS A 91 -2.92 2.52 -15.69
CA LYS A 91 -1.86 1.82 -16.43
C LYS A 91 -1.10 2.77 -17.36
N ALA A 92 -1.79 3.66 -18.08
CA ALA A 92 -1.16 4.64 -18.96
C ALA A 92 -0.27 5.64 -18.20
N LEU A 93 -0.63 6.00 -16.96
CA LEU A 93 0.23 6.80 -16.09
C LEU A 93 1.46 6.03 -15.59
N LEU A 94 1.31 4.74 -15.26
CA LEU A 94 2.43 3.89 -14.89
C LEU A 94 3.41 3.76 -16.06
N ASP A 95 2.92 3.50 -17.28
CA ASP A 95 3.75 3.35 -18.48
C ASP A 95 4.50 4.65 -18.86
N LYS A 96 3.99 5.81 -18.44
CA LYS A 96 4.72 7.10 -18.60
C LYS A 96 5.95 7.19 -17.69
N VAL A 97 6.03 6.41 -16.61
CA VAL A 97 7.18 6.38 -15.70
C VAL A 97 8.26 5.48 -16.30
N LYS A 98 9.04 6.03 -17.24
CA LYS A 98 10.10 5.30 -17.96
C LYS A 98 11.21 4.73 -17.06
N ASN A 99 11.44 5.32 -15.87
CA ASN A 99 12.56 4.95 -14.97
C ASN A 99 12.09 4.76 -13.51
N PRO A 100 11.53 3.59 -13.15
CA PRO A 100 11.08 3.30 -11.78
C PRO A 100 12.23 3.16 -10.78
N GLU A 101 13.48 2.99 -11.20
CA GLU A 101 14.63 2.85 -10.29
C GLU A 101 15.07 4.16 -9.64
N TRP A 102 14.79 5.31 -10.27
CA TRP A 102 15.11 6.63 -9.72
C TRP A 102 14.06 7.11 -8.71
N LEU A 103 12.96 6.36 -8.59
CA LEU A 103 11.91 6.63 -7.61
C LEU A 103 12.41 6.31 -6.20
N TYR A 104 12.08 7.20 -5.27
CA TYR A 104 12.31 6.98 -3.85
C TYR A 104 11.71 5.63 -3.42
N LYS A 105 12.46 4.88 -2.62
CA LYS A 105 12.19 3.47 -2.25
C LYS A 105 10.70 3.11 -2.02
N PRO A 106 9.94 3.81 -1.15
CA PRO A 106 8.53 3.51 -0.92
C PRO A 106 7.65 3.77 -2.15
N VAL A 107 7.93 4.82 -2.93
CA VAL A 107 7.17 5.13 -4.16
C VAL A 107 7.40 4.03 -5.19
N ARG A 108 8.64 3.57 -5.33
CA ARG A 108 9.00 2.46 -6.22
C ARG A 108 8.31 1.16 -5.80
N SER A 109 8.24 0.88 -4.50
CA SER A 109 7.54 -0.29 -3.98
C SER A 109 6.06 -0.28 -4.31
N SER A 110 5.37 0.85 -4.07
CA SER A 110 3.95 0.99 -4.39
C SER A 110 3.68 0.96 -5.89
N TYR A 111 4.57 1.54 -6.71
CA TYR A 111 4.53 1.44 -8.18
C TYR A 111 4.51 -0.03 -8.61
N TYR A 112 5.46 -0.84 -8.12
CA TYR A 112 5.56 -2.25 -8.48
C TYR A 112 4.41 -3.10 -7.93
N MET A 113 3.85 -2.79 -6.76
CA MET A 113 2.65 -3.47 -6.26
C MET A 113 1.47 -3.25 -7.19
N LEU A 114 1.28 -2.00 -7.62
CA LEU A 114 0.17 -1.68 -8.50
C LEU A 114 0.37 -2.28 -9.89
N GLN A 115 1.59 -2.23 -10.42
CA GLN A 115 1.94 -2.91 -11.67
C GLN A 115 1.63 -4.40 -11.57
N ALA A 116 1.99 -5.06 -10.47
CA ALA A 116 1.70 -6.46 -10.26
C ALA A 116 0.19 -6.77 -10.16
N ASN A 117 -0.62 -5.87 -9.60
CA ASN A 117 -2.08 -5.99 -9.64
C ASN A 117 -2.61 -5.94 -11.08
N PHE A 118 -2.11 -5.01 -11.91
CA PHE A 118 -2.46 -4.94 -13.33
C PHE A 118 -2.02 -6.19 -14.10
N SER A 119 -0.79 -6.65 -13.88
CA SER A 119 -0.27 -7.87 -14.48
C SER A 119 -1.13 -9.08 -14.09
N THR A 120 -1.57 -9.15 -12.83
CA THR A 120 -2.50 -10.20 -12.33
C THR A 120 -3.88 -10.11 -12.98
N MET A 121 -4.39 -8.90 -13.23
CA MET A 121 -5.67 -8.69 -13.94
C MET A 121 -5.57 -9.04 -15.43
N SER A 122 -4.41 -8.81 -16.04
CA SER A 122 -4.14 -9.18 -17.43
C SER A 122 -3.71 -10.64 -17.63
N ASP A 123 -3.86 -11.49 -16.61
CA ASP A 123 -3.43 -12.90 -16.56
C ASP A 123 -1.91 -13.15 -16.80
N ASN A 124 -1.10 -12.09 -16.79
CA ASN A 124 0.36 -12.18 -16.90
C ASN A 124 0.99 -12.48 -15.54
N LEU A 125 0.83 -13.72 -15.07
CA LEU A 125 1.25 -14.14 -13.73
C LEU A 125 2.77 -14.11 -13.51
N ASP A 126 3.58 -14.38 -14.55
CA ASP A 126 5.05 -14.31 -14.45
C ASP A 126 5.55 -12.88 -14.23
N GLN A 127 4.98 -11.94 -14.97
CA GLN A 127 5.29 -10.53 -14.80
C GLN A 127 4.79 -10.02 -13.44
N ALA A 128 3.58 -10.43 -13.03
CA ALA A 128 3.03 -10.08 -11.72
C ALA A 128 3.94 -10.53 -10.58
N GLU A 129 4.45 -11.76 -10.63
CA GLU A 129 5.36 -12.28 -9.62
C GLU A 129 6.69 -11.52 -9.58
N SER A 130 7.27 -11.21 -10.74
CA SER A 130 8.50 -10.43 -10.86
C SER A 130 8.35 -9.02 -10.29
N ASP A 131 7.28 -8.33 -10.65
CA ASP A 131 7.03 -6.98 -10.18
C ASP A 131 6.74 -6.95 -8.68
N LEU A 132 6.00 -7.93 -8.14
CA LEU A 132 5.77 -8.02 -6.70
C LEU A 132 7.06 -8.32 -5.92
N LYS A 133 7.96 -9.16 -6.45
CA LYS A 133 9.31 -9.37 -5.88
C LYS A 133 10.14 -8.08 -5.89
N LYS A 134 10.10 -7.30 -6.98
CA LYS A 134 10.75 -5.97 -7.03
C LYS A 134 10.15 -5.01 -6.00
N SER A 135 8.85 -5.05 -5.78
CA SER A 135 8.17 -4.24 -4.77
C SER A 135 8.70 -4.53 -3.36
N ILE A 136 8.84 -5.81 -3.01
CA ILE A 136 9.36 -6.23 -1.71
C ILE A 136 10.84 -5.81 -1.57
N ASN A 137 11.65 -6.05 -2.59
CA ASN A 137 13.06 -5.65 -2.62
C ASN A 137 13.26 -4.13 -2.57
N ALA A 138 12.31 -3.35 -3.10
CA ALA A 138 12.35 -1.89 -3.04
C ALA A 138 12.27 -1.36 -1.59
N GLY A 139 11.81 -2.18 -0.65
CA GLY A 139 11.75 -1.89 0.77
C GLY A 139 10.40 -1.31 1.16
N ILE A 140 9.42 -2.19 1.37
CA ILE A 140 8.14 -1.81 1.96
C ILE A 140 8.42 -1.32 3.38
N THR A 141 8.10 -0.05 3.65
CA THR A 141 8.49 0.61 4.91
C THR A 141 7.75 0.03 6.12
N GLU A 142 6.57 -0.54 5.88
CA GLU A 142 5.66 -1.05 6.90
C GLU A 142 5.51 -2.58 6.79
N LYS A 143 5.83 -3.30 7.87
CA LYS A 143 5.79 -4.78 7.90
C LYS A 143 4.42 -5.36 7.51
N GLY A 144 3.33 -4.65 7.84
CA GLY A 144 1.97 -5.05 7.46
C GLY A 144 1.75 -5.05 5.95
N PHE A 145 2.28 -4.04 5.25
CA PHE A 145 2.20 -3.99 3.79
C PHE A 145 3.11 -5.04 3.15
N GLU A 146 4.25 -5.34 3.78
CA GLU A 146 5.13 -6.44 3.35
C GLU A 146 4.41 -7.80 3.46
N GLY A 147 3.70 -8.04 4.57
CA GLY A 147 2.87 -9.23 4.73
C GLY A 147 1.78 -9.35 3.66
N THR A 148 1.14 -8.24 3.31
CA THR A 148 0.12 -8.19 2.24
C THR A 148 0.72 -8.51 0.86
N ALA A 149 1.93 -8.01 0.57
CA ALA A 149 2.64 -8.36 -0.65
C ALA A 149 2.94 -9.86 -0.72
N TYR A 150 3.45 -10.48 0.36
CA TYR A 150 3.65 -11.94 0.38
C TYR A 150 2.35 -12.74 0.24
N LEU A 151 1.22 -12.23 0.73
CA LEU A 151 -0.10 -12.85 0.53
C LEU A 151 -0.49 -12.86 -0.96
N GLN A 152 -0.27 -11.75 -1.65
CA GLN A 152 -0.50 -11.65 -3.09
C GLN A 152 0.44 -12.57 -3.88
N LEU A 153 1.73 -12.62 -3.55
CA LEU A 153 2.68 -13.58 -4.13
C LEU A 153 2.18 -15.01 -3.95
N GLY A 154 1.74 -15.38 -2.74
CA GLY A 154 1.18 -16.68 -2.46
C GLY A 154 -0.02 -17.03 -3.33
N SER A 155 -0.91 -16.06 -3.56
CA SER A 155 -2.07 -16.21 -4.45
C SER A 155 -1.66 -16.39 -5.91
N ILE A 156 -0.66 -15.65 -6.39
CA ILE A 156 -0.13 -15.74 -7.75
C ILE A 156 0.58 -17.09 -7.97
N SER A 157 1.49 -17.49 -7.07
CA SER A 157 2.15 -18.79 -7.12
C SER A 157 1.16 -19.94 -7.08
N TYR A 158 0.08 -19.80 -6.31
CA TYR A 158 -0.99 -20.78 -6.26
C TYR A 158 -1.73 -20.89 -7.61
N LYS A 159 -2.09 -19.76 -8.24
CA LYS A 159 -2.68 -19.73 -9.59
C LYS A 159 -1.76 -20.32 -10.65
N LYS A 160 -0.44 -20.15 -10.52
CA LYS A 160 0.58 -20.76 -11.39
C LYS A 160 0.74 -22.29 -11.20
N GLY A 161 0.11 -22.88 -10.17
CA GLY A 161 0.28 -24.29 -9.83
C GLY A 161 1.49 -24.59 -8.93
N ASN A 162 2.25 -23.57 -8.52
CA ASN A 162 3.40 -23.70 -7.63
C ASN A 162 2.96 -23.74 -6.16
N THR A 163 2.27 -24.80 -5.78
CA THR A 163 1.68 -24.95 -4.44
C THR A 163 2.69 -24.91 -3.29
N LYS A 164 3.94 -25.35 -3.53
CA LYS A 164 5.01 -25.31 -2.50
C LYS A 164 5.43 -23.87 -2.18
N GLU A 165 5.73 -23.08 -3.22
CA GLU A 165 6.11 -21.67 -3.08
C GLU A 165 4.95 -20.85 -2.52
N ALA A 166 3.72 -21.14 -2.96
CA ALA A 166 2.52 -20.50 -2.43
C ALA A 166 2.42 -20.63 -0.91
N VAL A 167 2.64 -21.83 -0.36
CA VAL A 167 2.62 -22.07 1.09
C VAL A 167 3.74 -21.32 1.80
N GLU A 168 4.93 -21.26 1.22
CA GLU A 168 6.06 -20.53 1.81
C GLU A 168 5.77 -19.03 1.89
N HIS A 169 5.30 -18.44 0.79
CA HIS A 169 4.92 -17.03 0.74
C HIS A 169 3.78 -16.71 1.71
N LEU A 170 2.72 -17.53 1.76
CA LEU A 170 1.62 -17.33 2.70
C LEU A 170 2.03 -17.49 4.17
N LYS A 171 2.90 -18.44 4.49
CA LYS A 171 3.46 -18.56 5.85
C LYS A 171 4.31 -17.34 6.21
N ARG A 172 5.09 -16.82 5.26
CA ARG A 172 5.89 -15.62 5.45
C ARG A 172 5.01 -14.38 5.67
N ALA A 173 3.92 -14.25 4.91
CA ALA A 173 2.90 -13.21 5.09
C ALA A 173 2.36 -13.20 6.52
N VAL A 174 1.92 -14.37 7.01
CA VAL A 174 1.37 -14.51 8.38
C VAL A 174 2.44 -14.24 9.44
N LYS A 175 3.70 -14.62 9.21
CA LYS A 175 4.81 -14.37 10.15
C LYS A 175 5.17 -12.89 10.26
N LEU A 176 5.11 -12.15 9.16
CA LEU A 176 5.35 -10.70 9.14
C LEU A 176 4.20 -9.92 9.80
N GLY A 177 3.01 -10.52 9.82
CA GLY A 177 1.79 -9.89 10.31
C GLY A 177 1.10 -9.11 9.20
N LEU A 178 -0.23 -9.17 9.18
CA LEU A 178 -1.04 -8.39 8.24
C LEU A 178 -1.77 -7.29 9.03
N PRO A 179 -1.97 -6.11 8.43
CA PRO A 179 -2.54 -4.95 9.12
C PRO A 179 -4.02 -5.18 9.47
N ASP A 180 -4.73 -5.96 8.65
CA ASP A 180 -6.15 -6.20 8.79
C ASP A 180 -6.46 -7.65 9.21
N ALA A 181 -7.51 -7.79 10.02
CA ALA A 181 -8.11 -9.06 10.38
C ALA A 181 -8.60 -9.84 9.15
N ASP A 182 -9.15 -9.14 8.15
CA ASP A 182 -9.64 -9.73 6.91
C ASP A 182 -8.50 -10.30 6.05
N ASN A 183 -7.37 -9.57 5.96
CA ASN A 183 -6.17 -10.02 5.26
C ASN A 183 -5.55 -11.25 5.96
N THR A 184 -5.51 -11.23 7.30
CA THR A 184 -5.06 -12.38 8.10
C THR A 184 -5.96 -13.61 7.90
N ALA A 185 -7.28 -13.42 7.93
CA ALA A 185 -8.23 -14.50 7.68
C ALA A 185 -8.08 -15.06 6.26
N THR A 186 -7.92 -14.20 5.25
CA THR A 186 -7.71 -14.61 3.86
C THR A 186 -6.44 -15.44 3.70
N ALA A 187 -5.33 -15.04 4.34
CA ALA A 187 -4.09 -15.81 4.32
C ALA A 187 -4.29 -17.23 4.86
N TYR A 188 -4.99 -17.36 5.99
CA TYR A 188 -5.27 -18.65 6.60
C TYR A 188 -6.29 -19.47 5.81
N ILE A 189 -7.27 -18.83 5.16
CA ILE A 189 -8.22 -19.49 4.26
C ILE A 189 -7.48 -20.11 3.08
N GLN A 190 -6.56 -19.36 2.45
CA GLN A 190 -5.75 -19.88 1.35
C GLN A 190 -4.83 -21.02 1.80
N LEU A 191 -4.16 -20.89 2.95
CA LEU A 191 -3.35 -21.98 3.53
C LEU A 191 -4.19 -23.23 3.82
N ALA A 192 -5.40 -23.07 4.34
CA ALA A 192 -6.31 -24.17 4.60
C ALA A 192 -6.78 -24.85 3.30
N SER A 193 -7.14 -24.06 2.27
CA SER A 193 -7.49 -24.58 0.94
C SER A 193 -6.36 -25.41 0.33
N ILE A 194 -5.13 -24.88 0.37
CA ILE A 194 -3.95 -25.60 -0.10
C ILE A 194 -3.71 -26.88 0.70
N ALA A 195 -3.87 -26.84 2.03
CA ALA A 195 -3.72 -28.00 2.88
C ALA A 195 -4.77 -29.09 2.58
N VAL A 196 -6.01 -28.71 2.29
CA VAL A 196 -7.07 -29.64 1.84
C VAL A 196 -6.69 -30.32 0.54
N GLN A 197 -6.20 -29.56 -0.44
CA GLN A 197 -5.77 -30.11 -1.73
C GLN A 197 -4.60 -31.08 -1.58
N ARG A 198 -3.70 -30.82 -0.63
CA ARG A 198 -2.58 -31.70 -0.28
C ARG A 198 -2.97 -32.87 0.64
N ARG A 199 -4.27 -33.03 0.97
CA ARG A 199 -4.82 -34.03 1.91
C ARG A 199 -4.26 -33.91 3.34
N GLU A 200 -3.75 -32.74 3.72
CA GLU A 200 -3.24 -32.44 5.07
C GLU A 200 -4.37 -31.90 5.97
N PHE A 201 -5.37 -32.74 6.25
CA PHE A 201 -6.61 -32.33 6.93
C PHE A 201 -6.41 -31.79 8.35
N LYS A 202 -5.41 -32.29 9.09
CA LYS A 202 -5.06 -31.77 10.43
C LYS A 202 -4.57 -30.32 10.34
N SER A 203 -3.64 -30.03 9.43
CA SER A 203 -3.13 -28.69 9.16
C SER A 203 -4.25 -27.77 8.69
N ALA A 204 -5.12 -28.25 7.80
CA ALA A 204 -6.26 -27.50 7.28
C ALA A 204 -7.22 -27.05 8.39
N LYS A 205 -7.60 -27.95 9.32
CA LYS A 205 -8.44 -27.63 10.48
C LYS A 205 -7.77 -26.59 11.39
N MET A 206 -6.46 -26.71 11.62
CA MET A 206 -5.70 -25.73 12.40
C MET A 206 -5.71 -24.34 11.74
N TYR A 207 -5.47 -24.26 10.44
CA TYR A 207 -5.49 -22.98 9.71
C TYR A 207 -6.90 -22.38 9.67
N TYR A 208 -7.93 -23.19 9.46
CA TYR A 208 -9.32 -22.76 9.51
C TYR A 208 -9.69 -22.19 10.90
N ALA A 209 -9.29 -22.86 11.98
CA ALA A 209 -9.51 -22.35 13.33
C ALA A 209 -8.84 -20.98 13.54
N LYS A 210 -7.62 -20.79 13.03
CA LYS A 210 -6.93 -19.49 13.08
C LYS A 210 -7.66 -18.42 12.26
N ALA A 211 -8.13 -18.75 11.05
CA ALA A 211 -8.92 -17.85 10.22
C ALA A 211 -10.20 -17.38 10.93
N LYS A 212 -10.90 -18.30 11.61
CA LYS A 212 -12.11 -17.99 12.38
C LYS A 212 -11.81 -17.12 13.60
N SER A 213 -10.70 -17.37 14.29
CA SER A 213 -10.25 -16.57 15.43
C SER A 213 -9.87 -15.14 15.05
N SER A 214 -9.46 -14.89 13.80
CA SER A 214 -9.19 -13.54 13.29
C SER A 214 -10.44 -12.66 13.19
N LYS A 215 -11.66 -13.22 13.24
CA LYS A 215 -12.94 -12.49 13.17
C LYS A 215 -12.99 -11.47 12.03
N PRO A 216 -12.89 -11.92 10.76
CA PRO A 216 -13.04 -11.03 9.61
C PRO A 216 -14.40 -10.32 9.65
N THR A 217 -14.41 -9.06 9.24
CA THR A 217 -15.63 -8.23 9.21
C THR A 217 -16.17 -8.11 7.78
N ASN A 218 -15.32 -8.31 6.78
CA ASN A 218 -15.70 -8.25 5.38
C ASN A 218 -16.61 -9.44 5.02
N LYS A 219 -17.81 -9.12 4.48
CA LYS A 219 -18.81 -10.10 4.05
C LYS A 219 -18.21 -11.17 3.12
N GLN A 220 -17.37 -10.78 2.17
CA GLN A 220 -16.76 -11.72 1.22
C GLN A 220 -15.85 -12.76 1.93
N VAL A 221 -15.06 -12.32 2.91
CA VAL A 221 -14.14 -13.19 3.65
C VAL A 221 -14.93 -14.11 4.61
N VAL A 222 -16.00 -13.59 5.21
CA VAL A 222 -16.91 -14.37 6.05
C VAL A 222 -17.62 -15.45 5.22
N ASP A 223 -18.09 -15.12 4.01
CA ASP A 223 -18.73 -16.08 3.11
C ASP A 223 -17.75 -17.19 2.71
N GLN A 224 -16.51 -16.85 2.33
CA GLN A 224 -15.44 -17.82 2.05
C GLN A 224 -15.12 -18.72 3.26
N LEU A 225 -15.08 -18.13 4.46
CA LEU A 225 -14.87 -18.87 5.70
C LEU A 225 -16.01 -19.87 5.95
N ASN A 226 -17.26 -19.45 5.75
CA ASN A 226 -18.44 -20.29 5.93
C ASN A 226 -18.48 -21.45 4.93
N GLU A 227 -18.17 -21.18 3.65
CA GLU A 227 -18.07 -22.21 2.62
C GLU A 227 -17.02 -23.25 2.99
N MET A 228 -15.80 -22.79 3.31
CA MET A 228 -14.74 -23.70 3.74
C MET A 228 -15.13 -24.47 5.01
N GLY A 229 -15.85 -23.85 5.94
CA GLY A 229 -16.41 -24.51 7.12
C GLY A 229 -17.29 -25.72 6.79
N LYS A 230 -18.15 -25.61 5.76
CA LYS A 230 -18.98 -26.73 5.27
C LYS A 230 -18.14 -27.87 4.71
N TYR A 231 -17.03 -27.57 4.05
CA TYR A 231 -16.08 -28.59 3.60
C TYR A 231 -15.35 -29.24 4.78
N MET A 232 -14.87 -28.44 5.75
CA MET A 232 -14.14 -28.94 6.92
C MET A 232 -14.99 -29.83 7.83
N SER A 233 -16.30 -29.57 7.95
CA SER A 233 -17.21 -30.41 8.74
C SER A 233 -17.44 -31.81 8.15
N ARG A 234 -17.18 -31.99 6.84
CA ARG A 234 -17.33 -33.27 6.13
C ARG A 234 -16.06 -34.12 6.16
N ILE A 235 -14.95 -33.58 6.64
CA ILE A 235 -13.66 -34.26 6.65
C ILE A 235 -13.51 -35.06 7.95
N PRO A 236 -13.45 -36.41 7.90
CA PRO A 236 -13.23 -37.24 9.08
C PRO A 236 -11.89 -36.88 9.74
N GLY A 237 -11.88 -36.88 11.07
CA GLY A 237 -10.73 -36.49 11.91
C GLY A 237 -9.58 -37.47 11.86
#